data_AF-A0A1F8RSB2-F1
#
_entry.id   AF-A0A1F8RSB2-F1
#
_cell.length_a   1.000
_cell.length_b   1.000
_cell.length_c   1.000
_cell.angle_alpha   90.00
_cell.angle_beta   90.00
_cell.angle_gamma   90.00
#
_symmetry.space_group_name_H-M   'P 1'
#
loop_
_entity.id
_entity.type
_entity.pdbx_description
1 polymer ?
#
loop_
_entity_poly.entity_id
_entity_poly.type
_entity_poly.pdbx_seq_one_letter_code
_entity_poly.pdbx_strand_id
1 'polypeptide(L)'
;MIPTFYHDISTGTINEGTGQVELTMGIQGVNCFEFVAGSLWVKVTQQITVGTKQPLKEGDPVAKLTGTSYISLYTNSTCAEPWSLRLGPENNVESAALVPSRDTDGDGCSDYEELGDDAMKGGKRDPFNRHDFYDFSGNKYIDAPNDILQVMLRYTANPVLPYSAAADRGSTLGPSAWNRKGPDGRIDAPNDIIGVKFQYQHDCRAAP
;
A
#
# COMPACT_ATOMS: atom_id res chain seq x y z
N MET A 1 2.91 -25.56 -4.53
CA MET A 1 3.53 -24.87 -5.67
C MET A 1 4.86 -24.32 -5.17
N ILE A 2 5.98 -24.65 -5.81
CA ILE A 2 7.31 -24.18 -5.38
C ILE A 2 7.59 -22.88 -6.16
N PRO A 3 7.89 -21.75 -5.49
CA PRO A 3 8.21 -20.52 -6.20
C PRO A 3 9.49 -20.72 -7.01
N THR A 4 9.43 -20.43 -8.30
CA THR A 4 10.59 -20.43 -9.19
C THR A 4 11.19 -19.04 -9.19
N PHE A 5 12.45 -18.93 -8.78
CA PHE A 5 13.19 -17.67 -8.78
C PHE A 5 14.00 -17.58 -10.07
N TYR A 6 13.84 -16.48 -10.82
CA TYR A 6 14.68 -16.15 -11.96
C TYR A 6 15.78 -15.18 -11.49
N HIS A 7 17.05 -15.54 -11.68
CA HIS A 7 18.18 -14.64 -11.49
C HIS A 7 18.94 -14.56 -12.82
N ASP A 8 19.31 -13.37 -13.29
CA ASP A 8 20.20 -13.27 -14.46
C ASP A 8 21.15 -12.06 -14.45
N ILE A 9 22.18 -12.21 -15.29
CA ILE A 9 23.58 -11.73 -15.37
C ILE A 9 23.89 -10.22 -15.15
N SER A 10 25.10 -9.96 -14.60
CA SER A 10 25.75 -8.64 -14.47
C SER A 10 26.69 -8.31 -15.64
N THR A 11 26.75 -7.04 -16.05
CA THR A 11 27.79 -6.49 -16.95
C THR A 11 28.40 -5.23 -16.34
N GLY A 12 29.68 -4.95 -16.59
CA GLY A 12 30.37 -3.76 -16.08
C GLY A 12 31.34 -3.16 -17.09
N THR A 13 31.67 -1.88 -16.92
CA THR A 13 32.65 -1.15 -17.72
C THR A 13 33.72 -0.54 -16.82
N ILE A 14 34.98 -0.62 -17.25
CA ILE A 14 36.13 -0.04 -16.54
C ILE A 14 36.39 1.34 -17.15
N ASN A 15 36.43 2.38 -16.32
CA ASN A 15 36.87 3.70 -16.76
C ASN A 15 38.39 3.79 -16.65
N GLU A 16 39.08 3.67 -17.79
CA GLU A 16 40.54 3.64 -17.85
C GLU A 16 41.21 4.96 -17.43
N GLY A 17 40.50 6.09 -17.43
CA GLY A 17 41.05 7.39 -17.06
C GLY A 17 41.12 7.65 -15.54
N THR A 18 40.28 6.96 -14.76
CA THR A 18 40.17 7.17 -13.30
C THR A 18 40.50 5.92 -12.48
N GLY A 19 40.67 4.76 -13.12
CA GLY A 19 40.85 3.48 -12.44
C GLY A 19 39.61 3.04 -11.65
N GLN A 20 38.45 3.66 -11.91
CA GLN A 20 37.18 3.26 -11.30
C GLN A 20 36.55 2.11 -12.09
N VAL A 21 36.20 1.06 -11.37
CA VAL A 21 35.34 -0.01 -11.89
C VAL A 21 33.91 0.35 -11.48
N GLU A 22 33.11 0.76 -12.46
CA GLU A 22 31.69 1.01 -12.25
C GLU A 22 30.92 -0.27 -12.63
N LEU A 23 30.58 -1.04 -11.60
CA LEU A 23 29.66 -2.17 -11.74
C LEU A 23 28.24 -1.63 -11.68
N THR A 24 27.72 -1.17 -12.82
CA THR A 24 26.29 -0.92 -12.94
C THR A 24 25.60 -2.27 -13.03
N MET A 25 24.92 -2.72 -11.97
CA MET A 25 23.90 -3.76 -12.08
C MET A 25 22.68 -3.16 -12.79
N GLY A 26 22.88 -2.84 -14.07
CA GLY A 26 21.84 -2.41 -14.97
C GLY A 26 21.16 -3.66 -15.52
N ILE A 27 19.99 -3.98 -14.99
CA ILE A 27 19.02 -4.70 -15.81
C ILE A 27 18.75 -3.77 -16.99
N GLN A 28 19.04 -4.20 -18.22
CA GLN A 28 18.60 -3.50 -19.43
C GLN A 28 17.08 -3.35 -19.38
N GLY A 29 16.61 -2.21 -18.90
CA GLY A 29 15.19 -1.93 -18.71
C GLY A 29 14.56 -2.79 -17.64
N VAL A 30 13.71 -2.19 -16.81
CA VAL A 30 12.63 -2.97 -16.19
C VAL A 30 11.68 -3.29 -17.35
N ASN A 31 11.97 -4.35 -18.12
CA ASN A 31 10.90 -4.99 -18.86
C ASN A 31 9.99 -5.53 -17.76
N CYS A 32 8.86 -4.87 -17.53
CA CYS A 32 7.78 -5.41 -16.71
C CYS A 32 7.51 -6.80 -17.29
N PHE A 33 8.01 -7.84 -16.61
CA PHE A 33 7.69 -9.20 -17.01
C PHE A 33 6.16 -9.34 -16.94
N GLU A 34 5.57 -10.13 -17.83
CA GLU A 34 4.13 -10.39 -17.77
C GLU A 34 3.78 -10.91 -16.38
N PHE A 35 2.89 -10.18 -15.70
CA PHE A 35 2.44 -10.56 -14.37
C PHE A 35 1.75 -11.92 -14.43
N VAL A 36 2.35 -12.89 -13.73
CA VAL A 36 1.73 -14.21 -13.53
C VAL A 36 0.98 -14.18 -12.21
N ALA A 37 -0.35 -14.24 -12.27
CA ALA A 37 -1.20 -14.30 -11.08
C ALA A 37 -0.75 -15.43 -10.12
N GLY A 38 -0.58 -15.10 -8.84
CA GLY A 38 -0.11 -16.04 -7.82
C GLY A 38 1.42 -16.10 -7.64
N SER A 39 2.19 -15.23 -8.31
CA SER A 39 3.65 -15.13 -8.14
C SER A 39 4.05 -13.83 -7.42
N LEU A 40 5.03 -13.93 -6.52
CA LEU A 40 5.66 -12.78 -5.85
C LEU A 40 6.88 -12.33 -6.65
N TRP A 41 6.97 -11.03 -6.96
CA TRP A 41 8.11 -10.45 -7.67
C TRP A 41 9.02 -9.68 -6.71
N VAL A 42 10.28 -10.11 -6.63
CA VAL A 42 11.31 -9.50 -5.80
C VAL A 42 12.41 -8.97 -6.70
N LYS A 43 12.68 -7.66 -6.63
CA LYS A 43 13.84 -7.04 -7.27
C LYS A 43 14.88 -6.75 -6.21
N VAL A 44 16.00 -7.45 -6.26
CA VAL A 44 17.15 -7.12 -5.43
C VAL A 44 18.09 -6.25 -6.25
N THR A 45 18.32 -5.02 -5.81
CA THR A 45 19.26 -4.09 -6.45
C THR A 45 20.45 -3.91 -5.51
N GLN A 46 21.66 -4.24 -5.94
CA GLN A 46 22.86 -3.93 -5.17
C GLN A 46 23.55 -2.72 -5.82
N GLN A 47 23.86 -1.71 -5.02
CA GLN A 47 24.70 -0.61 -5.42
C GLN A 47 26.06 -0.80 -4.74
N ILE A 48 27.06 -1.19 -5.52
CA ILE A 48 28.43 -1.37 -5.03
C ILE A 48 29.23 -0.13 -5.43
N THR A 49 29.69 0.63 -4.45
CA THR A 49 30.58 1.76 -4.69
C THR A 49 32.01 1.34 -4.38
N VAL A 50 32.86 1.32 -5.41
CA VAL A 50 34.30 1.08 -5.25
C VAL A 50 35.00 2.43 -5.11
N GLY A 51 35.26 2.85 -3.87
CA GLY A 51 36.01 4.07 -3.59
C GLY A 51 37.51 3.79 -3.54
N THR A 52 38.27 4.22 -4.56
CA THR A 52 39.72 4.40 -4.44
C THR A 52 39.97 5.81 -3.95
N LYS A 53 40.38 5.98 -2.68
CA LYS A 53 40.57 7.34 -2.12
C LYS A 53 41.73 8.11 -2.77
N GLN A 54 42.64 7.45 -3.49
CA GLN A 54 43.80 8.01 -4.19
C GLN A 54 44.21 7.06 -5.34
N PRO A 55 45.01 7.50 -6.35
CA PRO A 55 45.61 6.57 -7.30
C PRO A 55 46.40 5.51 -6.53
N LEU A 56 46.01 4.24 -6.72
CA LEU A 56 46.62 3.09 -6.02
C LEU A 56 48.11 3.06 -6.34
N LYS A 57 48.96 3.12 -5.31
CA LYS A 57 50.38 2.80 -5.48
C LYS A 57 50.55 1.29 -5.38
N GLU A 58 51.52 0.76 -6.11
CA GLU A 58 51.89 -0.66 -6.04
C GLU A 58 52.21 -1.03 -4.58
N GLY A 59 51.39 -1.90 -3.98
CA GLY A 59 51.49 -2.31 -2.57
C GLY A 59 50.39 -1.78 -1.62
N ASP A 60 49.46 -0.93 -2.07
CA ASP A 60 48.36 -0.47 -1.22
C ASP A 60 47.33 -1.58 -0.93
N PRO A 61 46.78 -1.65 0.30
CA PRO A 61 45.75 -2.62 0.64
C PRO A 61 44.49 -2.42 -0.22
N VAL A 62 43.88 -3.54 -0.62
CA VAL A 62 42.71 -3.64 -1.50
C VAL A 62 41.66 -2.58 -1.14
N ALA A 63 41.17 -1.87 -2.17
CA ALA A 63 40.12 -0.87 -2.06
C ALA A 63 38.97 -1.34 -1.14
N LYS A 64 38.56 -0.50 -0.20
CA LYS A 64 37.43 -0.80 0.67
C LYS A 64 36.16 -0.79 -0.19
N LEU A 65 35.58 -1.96 -0.41
CA LEU A 65 34.26 -2.10 -1.03
C LEU A 65 33.21 -1.64 -0.02
N THR A 66 32.44 -0.61 -0.35
CA THR A 66 31.25 -0.23 0.40
C THR A 66 30.06 -0.43 -0.51
N GLY A 67 29.16 -1.35 -0.14
CA GLY A 67 27.92 -1.61 -0.87
C GLY A 67 26.70 -1.25 -0.03
N THR A 68 25.65 -0.76 -0.69
CA THR A 68 24.30 -0.70 -0.13
C THR A 68 23.42 -1.62 -0.96
N SER A 69 22.68 -2.51 -0.30
CA SER A 69 21.71 -3.38 -0.97
C SER A 69 20.30 -2.84 -0.75
N TYR A 70 19.49 -2.89 -1.80
CA TYR A 70 18.08 -2.54 -1.77
C TYR A 70 17.27 -3.77 -2.17
N ILE A 71 16.23 -4.09 -1.42
CA ILE A 71 15.23 -5.09 -1.81
C ILE A 71 13.94 -4.33 -2.11
N SER A 72 13.52 -4.33 -3.37
CA SER A 72 12.26 -3.76 -3.81
C SER A 72 11.26 -4.88 -4.10
N LEU A 73 10.12 -4.87 -3.42
CA LEU A 73 9.02 -5.83 -3.61
C LEU A 73 7.91 -5.16 -4.41
N TYR A 74 7.46 -5.84 -5.47
CA TYR A 74 6.37 -5.38 -6.34
C TYR A 74 5.18 -6.32 -6.17
N THR A 75 4.02 -5.76 -5.85
CA THR A 75 2.79 -6.52 -5.59
C THR A 75 1.82 -6.50 -6.76
N ASN A 76 2.09 -5.70 -7.80
CA ASN A 76 1.21 -5.54 -8.95
C ASN A 76 1.96 -5.54 -10.30
N SER A 77 1.21 -5.74 -11.37
CA SER A 77 1.67 -5.78 -12.75
C SER A 77 2.14 -4.43 -13.31
N THR A 78 1.78 -3.34 -12.66
CA THR A 78 2.10 -1.97 -13.12
C THR A 78 3.48 -1.49 -12.67
N CYS A 79 4.16 -2.27 -11.81
CA CYS A 79 5.42 -1.89 -11.18
C CYS A 79 5.38 -0.53 -10.47
N ALA A 80 4.19 -0.06 -10.07
CA ALA A 80 4.03 1.22 -9.39
C ALA A 80 4.54 1.12 -7.95
N GLU A 81 5.40 2.08 -7.58
CA GLU A 81 6.00 2.33 -6.25
C GLU A 81 6.28 1.07 -5.39
N PRO A 82 7.42 0.39 -5.59
CA PRO A 82 7.77 -0.78 -4.80
C PRO A 82 8.03 -0.44 -3.33
N TRP A 83 7.63 -1.34 -2.43
CA TRP A 83 8.16 -1.32 -1.07
C TRP A 83 9.67 -1.60 -1.15
N SER A 84 10.48 -0.66 -0.67
CA SER A 84 11.95 -0.75 -0.78
C SER A 84 12.59 -0.80 0.60
N LEU A 85 13.26 -1.90 0.89
CA LEU A 85 14.04 -2.09 2.11
C LEU A 85 15.51 -1.76 1.82
N ARG A 86 16.07 -0.80 2.57
CA ARG A 86 17.50 -0.47 2.53
C ARG A 86 18.24 -1.37 3.52
N LEU A 87 19.21 -2.13 3.03
CA LEU A 87 20.14 -2.89 3.86
C LEU A 87 21.45 -2.12 3.94
N GLY A 88 21.68 -1.51 5.10
CA GLY A 88 22.93 -0.80 5.39
C GLY A 88 24.14 -1.74 5.46
N PRO A 89 25.36 -1.21 5.36
CA PRO A 89 26.61 -1.99 5.37
C PRO A 89 26.87 -2.75 6.68
N GLU A 90 26.08 -2.53 7.73
CA GLU A 90 26.28 -3.10 9.06
C GLU A 90 25.20 -4.10 9.52
N ASN A 91 24.39 -4.64 8.59
CA ASN A 91 23.27 -5.56 8.90
C ASN A 91 22.19 -4.97 9.83
N ASN A 92 22.28 -3.69 10.21
CA ASN A 92 21.22 -2.99 10.89
C ASN A 92 20.13 -2.67 9.88
N VAL A 93 19.11 -3.53 9.86
CA VAL A 93 17.84 -3.23 9.21
C VAL A 93 17.21 -2.11 10.01
N GLU A 94 17.52 -0.86 9.67
CA GLU A 94 16.63 0.24 10.02
C GLU A 94 15.35 -0.02 9.24
N SER A 95 14.39 -0.69 9.89
CA SER A 95 13.01 -0.69 9.44
C SER A 95 12.64 0.77 9.28
N ALA A 96 12.62 1.24 8.03
CA ALA A 96 12.02 2.51 7.69
C ALA A 96 10.67 2.52 8.40
N ALA A 97 10.47 3.49 9.29
CA ALA A 97 9.22 3.68 10.00
C ALA A 97 8.09 3.48 9.00
N LEU A 98 7.14 2.59 9.34
CA LEU A 98 5.96 2.31 8.52
C LEU A 98 5.48 3.65 7.99
N VAL A 99 5.64 3.91 6.69
CA VAL A 99 5.04 5.07 6.07
C VAL A 99 3.58 4.98 6.47
N PRO A 100 2.99 6.01 7.11
CA PRO A 100 1.56 5.98 7.44
C PRO A 100 0.87 5.57 6.16
N SER A 101 0.25 4.39 6.21
CA SER A 101 -0.06 3.69 4.99
C SER A 101 -0.99 4.59 4.18
N ARG A 102 -0.73 4.70 2.88
CA ARG A 102 -1.50 5.57 1.99
C ARG A 102 -2.98 5.22 2.15
N ASP A 103 -3.86 6.21 2.15
CA ASP A 103 -5.33 6.03 2.07
C ASP A 103 -5.71 6.45 0.66
N THR A 104 -5.88 5.46 -0.23
CA THR A 104 -5.95 5.69 -1.67
C THR A 104 -7.29 6.28 -2.09
N ASP A 105 -8.38 5.95 -1.41
CA ASP A 105 -9.73 6.40 -1.76
C ASP A 105 -10.27 7.53 -0.86
N GLY A 106 -9.57 7.82 0.24
CA GLY A 106 -9.82 8.94 1.14
C GLY A 106 -11.02 8.73 2.05
N ASP A 107 -11.37 7.48 2.39
CA ASP A 107 -12.48 7.19 3.31
C ASP A 107 -12.10 7.24 4.79
N GLY A 108 -10.81 7.39 5.08
CA GLY A 108 -10.27 7.58 6.41
C GLY A 108 -9.51 6.37 6.96
N CYS A 109 -9.67 5.19 6.36
CA CYS A 109 -8.87 4.00 6.62
C CYS A 109 -7.65 3.98 5.71
N SER A 110 -6.51 3.50 6.20
CA SER A 110 -5.33 3.37 5.34
C SER A 110 -5.34 2.05 4.56
N ASP A 111 -4.78 2.01 3.34
CA ASP A 111 -4.77 0.84 2.44
C ASP A 111 -4.31 -0.44 3.17
N TYR A 112 -3.34 -0.31 4.08
CA TYR A 112 -2.84 -1.43 4.89
C TYR A 112 -3.84 -1.91 5.94
N GLU A 113 -4.55 -0.99 6.61
CA GLU A 113 -5.59 -1.32 7.57
C GLU A 113 -6.75 -2.04 6.87
N GLU A 114 -7.12 -1.54 5.68
CA GLU A 114 -8.19 -2.09 4.84
C GLU A 114 -7.95 -3.50 4.34
N LEU A 115 -6.69 -3.79 3.98
CA LEU A 115 -6.26 -5.14 3.61
C LEU A 115 -6.08 -6.07 4.82
N GLY A 116 -6.21 -5.56 6.04
CA GLY A 116 -6.10 -6.34 7.28
C GLY A 116 -7.23 -7.35 7.47
N ASP A 117 -7.03 -8.33 8.36
CA ASP A 117 -8.02 -9.37 8.64
C ASP A 117 -9.11 -8.94 9.65
N ASP A 118 -8.85 -7.87 10.41
CA ASP A 118 -9.71 -7.39 11.50
C ASP A 118 -10.65 -6.29 11.00
N ALA A 119 -11.89 -6.65 10.70
CA ALA A 119 -12.91 -5.73 10.22
C ALA A 119 -13.21 -4.58 11.20
N MET A 120 -13.04 -4.80 12.50
CA MET A 120 -13.24 -3.75 13.51
C MET A 120 -12.13 -2.70 13.48
N LYS A 121 -11.02 -2.96 12.79
CA LYS A 121 -9.87 -2.06 12.65
C LYS A 121 -9.62 -1.64 11.20
N GLY A 122 -10.69 -1.51 10.43
CA GLY A 122 -10.63 -1.17 9.01
C GLY A 122 -10.47 -2.36 8.07
N GLY A 123 -10.15 -3.57 8.53
CA GLY A 123 -9.86 -4.72 7.67
C GLY A 123 -10.99 -5.22 6.77
N LYS A 124 -10.60 -6.02 5.77
CA LYS A 124 -11.48 -6.67 4.78
C LYS A 124 -12.33 -5.68 3.99
N ARG A 125 -11.69 -4.57 3.61
CA ARG A 125 -12.22 -3.48 2.77
C ARG A 125 -11.49 -3.44 1.43
N ASP A 126 -12.00 -2.63 0.51
CA ASP A 126 -11.40 -2.39 -0.81
C ASP A 126 -10.74 -1.00 -0.82
N PRO A 127 -9.39 -0.91 -0.88
CA PRO A 127 -8.67 0.37 -0.81
C PRO A 127 -8.91 1.37 -1.94
N PHE A 128 -9.77 1.00 -2.90
CA PHE A 128 -10.17 1.83 -4.02
C PHE A 128 -11.66 2.19 -3.97
N ASN A 129 -12.38 1.82 -2.90
CA ASN A 129 -13.81 2.01 -2.76
C ASN A 129 -14.17 2.82 -1.51
N ARG A 130 -14.12 4.15 -1.68
CA ARG A 130 -14.41 5.14 -0.64
C ARG A 130 -15.78 5.09 0.04
N HIS A 131 -16.64 4.18 -0.42
CA HIS A 131 -18.02 4.02 0.02
C HIS A 131 -18.20 2.82 0.94
N ASP A 132 -17.19 1.97 1.09
CA ASP A 132 -17.30 0.84 2.00
C ASP A 132 -17.15 1.24 3.48
N PHE A 133 -16.43 2.31 3.83
CA PHE A 133 -16.47 2.89 5.19
C PHE A 133 -17.61 3.93 5.32
N TYR A 134 -18.59 3.63 6.19
CA TYR A 134 -19.82 4.42 6.33
C TYR A 134 -19.76 5.43 7.48
N ASP A 135 -18.71 6.26 7.49
CA ASP A 135 -18.52 7.33 8.47
C ASP A 135 -19.25 8.61 8.04
N PHE A 136 -20.43 8.83 8.63
CA PHE A 136 -21.22 10.02 8.35
C PHE A 136 -20.64 11.26 9.05
N SER A 137 -19.99 11.06 10.19
CA SER A 137 -19.48 12.12 11.05
C SER A 137 -18.07 12.62 10.68
N GLY A 138 -17.29 11.80 9.97
CA GLY A 138 -15.91 12.08 9.59
C GLY A 138 -14.90 11.88 10.73
N ASN A 139 -15.27 11.16 11.80
CA ASN A 139 -14.44 10.94 12.99
C ASN A 139 -13.59 9.66 12.93
N LYS A 140 -13.67 8.91 11.82
CA LYS A 140 -13.03 7.62 11.56
C LYS A 140 -13.47 6.48 12.49
N TYR A 141 -14.65 6.59 13.09
CA TYR A 141 -15.17 5.61 14.03
C TYR A 141 -16.69 5.50 13.94
N ILE A 142 -17.18 4.33 13.55
CA ILE A 142 -18.62 4.14 13.34
C ILE A 142 -19.34 3.93 14.67
N ASP A 143 -20.19 4.88 15.05
CA ASP A 143 -20.98 4.80 16.26
C ASP A 143 -22.48 5.04 16.04
N ALA A 144 -23.26 4.73 17.09
CA ALA A 144 -24.70 4.85 17.01
C ALA A 144 -25.17 6.32 16.99
N PRO A 145 -24.68 7.22 17.87
CA PRO A 145 -25.15 8.61 17.91
C PRO A 145 -24.79 9.46 16.69
N ASN A 146 -23.62 9.26 16.09
CA ASN A 146 -23.05 10.14 15.07
C ASN A 146 -23.21 9.60 13.65
N ASP A 147 -23.25 8.27 13.46
CA ASP A 147 -23.35 7.68 12.12
C ASP A 147 -24.70 7.03 11.87
N ILE A 148 -25.03 6.02 12.68
CA ILE A 148 -26.26 5.22 12.47
C ILE A 148 -27.50 6.10 12.64
N LEU A 149 -27.57 6.90 13.70
CA LEU A 149 -28.71 7.77 13.97
C LEU A 149 -28.91 8.82 12.88
N GLN A 150 -27.84 9.35 12.29
CA GLN A 150 -27.93 10.35 11.22
C GLN A 150 -28.53 9.75 9.94
N VAL A 151 -28.11 8.55 9.55
CA VAL A 151 -28.69 7.81 8.42
C VAL A 151 -30.17 7.49 8.70
N MET A 152 -30.49 6.99 9.89
CA MET A 152 -31.87 6.68 10.28
C MET A 152 -32.78 7.91 10.31
N LEU A 153 -32.29 9.05 10.79
CA LEU A 153 -33.04 10.31 10.81
C LEU A 153 -33.37 10.76 9.39
N ARG A 154 -32.42 10.66 8.46
CA ARG A 154 -32.65 11.03 7.05
C ARG A 154 -33.62 10.09 6.35
N TYR A 155 -33.53 8.79 6.61
CA TYR A 155 -34.50 7.82 6.13
C TYR A 155 -35.92 8.12 6.63
N THR A 156 -36.09 8.33 7.94
CA THR A 156 -37.41 8.52 8.55
C THR A 156 -38.03 9.88 8.30
N ALA A 157 -37.22 10.93 8.13
CA ALA A 157 -37.68 12.28 7.88
C ALA A 157 -37.82 12.61 6.38
N ASN A 158 -37.72 11.63 5.47
CA ASN A 158 -37.97 11.83 4.05
C ASN A 158 -39.49 12.05 3.79
N PRO A 159 -39.93 13.11 3.07
CA PRO A 159 -39.15 14.09 2.29
C PRO A 159 -38.91 15.44 3.00
N VAL A 160 -39.14 15.53 4.31
CA VAL A 160 -38.94 16.76 5.09
C VAL A 160 -37.47 17.20 5.08
N LEU A 161 -36.53 16.26 5.19
CA LEU A 161 -35.10 16.55 5.07
C LEU A 161 -34.63 16.43 3.60
N PRO A 162 -33.77 17.36 3.13
CA PRO A 162 -33.13 17.23 1.83
C PRO A 162 -32.29 15.96 1.71
N TYR A 163 -32.24 15.41 0.50
CA TYR A 163 -31.35 14.30 0.14
C TYR A 163 -29.89 14.60 0.54
N SER A 164 -29.17 13.57 0.97
CA SER A 164 -27.73 13.63 1.25
C SER A 164 -27.05 12.37 0.76
N ALA A 165 -26.13 12.53 -0.18
CA ALA A 165 -25.30 11.44 -0.69
C ALA A 165 -24.45 10.77 0.41
N ALA A 166 -24.15 11.48 1.51
CA ALA A 166 -23.42 10.89 2.64
C ALA A 166 -24.21 9.79 3.35
N ALA A 167 -25.55 9.86 3.34
CA ALA A 167 -26.46 8.87 3.93
C ALA A 167 -27.06 7.90 2.90
N ASP A 168 -26.46 7.83 1.71
CA ASP A 168 -26.90 6.96 0.61
C ASP A 168 -25.72 6.07 0.18
N ARG A 169 -25.97 4.77 0.09
CA ARG A 169 -25.09 3.72 -0.37
C ARG A 169 -25.91 2.77 -1.22
N GLY A 170 -25.29 2.28 -2.28
CA GLY A 170 -25.91 1.28 -3.14
C GLY A 170 -25.82 -0.14 -2.56
N SER A 171 -26.20 -1.10 -3.41
CA SER A 171 -26.13 -2.54 -3.13
C SER A 171 -24.75 -2.99 -2.63
N THR A 172 -24.70 -4.11 -1.91
CA THR A 172 -23.43 -4.77 -1.53
C THR A 172 -22.50 -5.02 -2.72
N LEU A 173 -21.20 -4.84 -2.50
CA LEU A 173 -20.13 -5.06 -3.48
C LEU A 173 -19.07 -6.00 -2.90
N GLY A 174 -19.00 -7.26 -3.36
CA GLY A 174 -17.98 -8.19 -2.90
C GLY A 174 -18.40 -9.01 -1.65
N PRO A 175 -17.43 -9.60 -0.93
CA PRO A 175 -17.70 -10.67 0.03
C PRO A 175 -18.20 -10.21 1.40
N SER A 176 -17.88 -8.98 1.81
CA SER A 176 -18.21 -8.46 3.13
C SER A 176 -19.54 -7.68 3.11
N ALA A 177 -20.36 -7.84 4.15
CA ALA A 177 -21.68 -7.18 4.23
C ALA A 177 -21.62 -5.65 4.35
N TRP A 178 -20.47 -5.12 4.76
CA TRP A 178 -20.18 -3.68 4.83
C TRP A 178 -19.64 -3.10 3.52
N ASN A 179 -19.23 -3.93 2.55
CA ASN A 179 -18.78 -3.41 1.28
C ASN A 179 -19.97 -2.94 0.46
N ARG A 180 -20.04 -1.65 0.18
CA ARG A 180 -21.17 -1.01 -0.51
C ARG A 180 -20.71 -0.31 -1.77
N LYS A 181 -21.61 -0.21 -2.75
CA LYS A 181 -21.44 0.71 -3.88
C LYS A 181 -21.69 2.15 -3.43
N GLY A 182 -21.28 3.09 -4.28
CA GLY A 182 -21.64 4.50 -4.12
C GLY A 182 -23.15 4.75 -4.12
N PRO A 183 -23.57 5.99 -3.82
CA PRO A 183 -24.97 6.39 -3.71
C PRO A 183 -25.82 5.99 -4.92
N ASP A 184 -27.05 5.51 -4.70
CA ASP A 184 -27.98 5.11 -5.75
C ASP A 184 -29.16 6.08 -5.98
N GLY A 185 -29.17 7.19 -5.24
CA GLY A 185 -30.17 8.24 -5.32
C GLY A 185 -31.34 8.05 -4.36
N ARG A 186 -31.31 7.02 -3.50
CA ARG A 186 -32.35 6.73 -2.53
C ARG A 186 -31.76 6.30 -1.20
N ILE A 187 -32.20 6.95 -0.13
CA ILE A 187 -31.95 6.49 1.24
C ILE A 187 -32.99 5.41 1.58
N ASP A 188 -32.57 4.16 1.75
CA ASP A 188 -33.42 3.01 2.07
C ASP A 188 -32.88 2.12 3.21
N ALA A 189 -33.78 1.33 3.80
CA ALA A 189 -33.38 0.46 4.90
C ALA A 189 -32.42 -0.68 4.50
N PRO A 190 -32.64 -1.40 3.37
CA PRO A 190 -31.78 -2.52 2.97
C PRO A 190 -30.31 -2.15 2.71
N ASN A 191 -30.05 -0.98 2.13
CA ASN A 191 -28.71 -0.56 1.77
C ASN A 191 -28.10 0.34 2.84
N ASP A 192 -28.81 1.37 3.29
CA ASP A 192 -28.23 2.41 4.14
C ASP A 192 -28.21 2.05 5.61
N ILE A 193 -29.40 1.78 6.17
CA ILE A 193 -29.54 1.50 7.60
C ILE A 193 -28.81 0.20 7.95
N ILE A 194 -29.04 -0.85 7.16
CA ILE A 194 -28.36 -2.13 7.37
C ILE A 194 -26.86 -2.00 7.06
N GLY A 195 -26.48 -1.22 6.04
CA GLY A 195 -25.09 -0.99 5.66
C GLY A 195 -24.26 -0.36 6.78
N VAL A 196 -24.71 0.77 7.32
CA VAL A 196 -24.01 1.45 8.43
C VAL A 196 -24.04 0.61 9.70
N LYS A 197 -25.14 -0.12 9.96
CA LYS A 197 -25.26 -0.99 11.15
C LYS A 197 -24.28 -2.16 11.14
N PHE A 198 -23.96 -2.73 9.97
CA PHE A 198 -22.94 -3.77 9.86
C PHE A 198 -21.53 -3.28 10.14
N GLN A 199 -21.33 -1.97 10.24
CA GLN A 199 -20.04 -1.34 10.52
C GLN A 199 -19.97 -0.81 11.95
N TYR A 200 -20.98 -1.04 12.79
CA TYR A 200 -20.97 -0.54 14.17
C TYR A 200 -19.69 -0.96 14.89
N GLN A 201 -18.98 0.02 15.44
CA GLN A 201 -17.68 -0.09 16.12
C GLN A 201 -16.47 -0.36 15.21
N HIS A 202 -16.61 -0.25 13.88
CA HIS A 202 -15.44 -0.23 12.99
C HIS A 202 -14.65 1.05 13.23
N ASP A 203 -13.33 0.91 13.38
CA ASP A 203 -12.42 1.96 13.80
C ASP A 203 -11.23 2.07 12.84
N CYS A 204 -11.11 3.22 12.20
CA CYS A 204 -9.99 3.59 11.33
C CYS A 204 -9.18 4.75 11.91
N ARG A 205 -9.33 5.02 13.20
CA ARG A 205 -8.39 5.90 13.92
C ARG A 205 -7.09 5.12 14.05
N ALA A 206 -6.00 5.72 13.57
CA ALA A 206 -4.68 5.11 13.58
C ALA A 206 -4.41 4.42 14.93
N ALA A 207 -3.93 3.17 14.87
CA ALA A 207 -3.52 2.46 16.07
C ALA A 207 -2.50 3.33 16.84
N PRO A 208 -2.69 3.54 18.16
CA PRO A 208 -1.79 4.36 18.97
C PRO A 208 -0.37 3.80 19.04
#